data_AF-A0A957RWM6-F1
#
_entry.id   AF-A0A957RWM6-F1
#
_cell.length_a   1.000
_cell.length_b   1.000
_cell.length_c   1.000
_cell.angle_alpha   90.00
_cell.angle_beta   90.00
_cell.angle_gamma   90.00
#
_symmetry.space_group_name_H-M   'P 1'
#
loop_
_entity.id
_entity.type
_entity.pdbx_description
1 polymer ?
#
loop_
_entity_poly.entity_id
_entity_poly.type
_entity_poly.pdbx_seq_one_letter_code
_entity_poly.pdbx_strand_id
1 'polypeptide(L)'
;VPFAKAYSGLTDEEIRQVDAFVRRNTRERFGPVRSVTPQLVFELAFENIQISTRHKSGVAVRFPRIVRWRHDKRIEDADALETLKGMIAAGGEND
;
A
#
# COMPACT_ATOMS: atom_id res chain seq x y z
N VAL A 1 1.46 -9.10 3.59
CA VAL A 1 2.75 -8.53 4.08
C VAL A 1 2.84 -7.07 3.64
N PRO A 2 3.36 -6.12 4.44
CA PRO A 2 3.54 -4.73 3.99
C PRO A 2 4.61 -4.64 2.90
N PHE A 3 4.37 -3.83 1.86
CA PHE A 3 5.36 -3.54 0.81
C PHE A 3 5.68 -2.04 0.64
N ALA A 4 4.84 -1.16 1.19
CA ALA A 4 4.98 0.28 1.07
C ALA A 4 4.48 1.01 2.34
N LYS A 5 4.92 2.26 2.50
CA LYS A 5 4.35 3.23 3.45
C LYS A 5 4.10 4.52 2.68
N ALA A 6 2.84 4.90 2.50
CA ALA A 6 2.45 6.13 1.81
C ALA A 6 1.91 7.15 2.82
N TYR A 7 2.27 8.41 2.66
CA TYR A 7 1.96 9.49 3.61
C TYR A 7 1.14 10.63 3.00
N SER A 8 0.86 10.57 1.70
CA SER A 8 0.23 11.65 0.95
C SER A 8 -0.78 11.11 -0.06
N GLY A 9 -1.63 12.02 -0.56
CA GLY A 9 -2.57 11.74 -1.65
C GLY A 9 -4.02 11.52 -1.23
N LEU A 10 -4.34 11.75 0.05
CA LEU A 10 -5.71 11.83 0.54
C LEU A 10 -6.04 13.27 0.91
N THR A 11 -7.29 13.65 0.72
CA THR A 11 -7.86 14.90 1.25
C THR A 11 -8.08 14.81 2.76
N ASP A 12 -8.24 15.95 3.43
CA ASP A 12 -8.53 15.99 4.87
C ASP A 12 -9.80 15.24 5.26
N GLU A 13 -10.80 15.24 4.38
CA GLU A 13 -12.04 14.47 4.58
C GLU A 13 -11.76 12.96 4.52
N GLU A 14 -11.02 12.49 3.53
CA GLU A 14 -10.64 11.08 3.43
C GLU A 14 -9.75 10.64 4.59
N ILE A 15 -8.82 11.49 5.03
CA ILE A 15 -7.98 11.22 6.21
C ILE A 15 -8.85 10.99 7.45
N ARG A 16 -9.86 11.85 7.68
CA ARG A 16 -10.82 11.67 8.79
C ARG A 16 -11.59 10.35 8.70
N GLN A 17 -11.97 9.94 7.49
CA GLN A 17 -12.66 8.67 7.26
C GLN A 17 -11.76 7.46 7.53
N VAL A 18 -10.51 7.48 7.03
CA VAL A 18 -9.51 6.43 7.29
C VAL A 18 -9.22 6.33 8.79
N ASP A 19 -9.04 7.45 9.47
CA ASP A 19 -8.80 7.50 10.91
C ASP A 19 -9.98 6.93 11.72
N ALA A 20 -11.23 7.28 11.35
CA ALA A 20 -12.42 6.66 11.93
C ALA A 20 -12.48 5.14 11.69
N PHE A 21 -12.12 4.68 10.49
CA PHE A 21 -12.02 3.26 10.17
C PHE A 21 -10.97 2.57 11.03
N VAL A 22 -9.76 3.12 11.12
CA VAL A 22 -8.64 2.55 11.91
C VAL A 22 -9.03 2.40 13.37
N ARG A 23 -9.68 3.41 13.97
CA ARG A 23 -10.17 3.33 15.36
C ARG A 23 -11.16 2.20 15.57
N ARG A 24 -12.10 1.99 14.64
CA ARG A 24 -13.16 0.97 14.76
C ARG A 24 -12.69 -0.44 14.41
N ASN A 25 -11.62 -0.58 13.63
CA ASN A 25 -11.17 -1.85 13.05
C ASN A 25 -9.76 -2.27 13.46
N THR A 26 -9.18 -1.66 14.50
CA THR A 26 -7.88 -2.07 15.05
C THR A 26 -7.95 -3.50 15.58
N ARG A 27 -7.02 -4.37 15.16
CA ARG A 27 -6.83 -5.72 15.70
C ARG A 27 -5.76 -5.74 16.78
N GLU A 28 -4.61 -5.14 16.51
CA GLU A 28 -3.48 -5.09 17.44
C GLU A 28 -2.83 -3.69 17.42
N ARG A 29 -2.09 -3.39 18.49
CA ARG A 29 -1.39 -2.11 18.66
C ARG A 29 0.07 -2.33 19.01
N PHE A 30 0.94 -1.61 18.30
CA PHE A 30 2.39 -1.60 18.48
C PHE A 30 2.85 -0.15 18.62
N GLY A 31 2.71 0.42 19.81
CA GLY A 31 2.95 1.84 20.06
C GLY A 31 2.01 2.73 19.24
N PRO A 32 2.54 3.58 18.33
CA PRO A 32 1.72 4.40 17.43
C PRO A 32 1.15 3.60 16.24
N VAL A 33 1.68 2.40 15.96
CA VAL A 33 1.26 1.57 14.82
C VAL A 33 0.06 0.72 15.22
N ARG A 34 -0.93 0.63 14.33
CA ARG A 34 -2.11 -0.23 14.48
C ARG A 34 -2.18 -1.20 13.31
N SER A 35 -2.38 -2.49 13.59
CA SER A 35 -2.84 -3.43 12.58
C SER A 35 -4.37 -3.37 12.54
N VAL A 36 -4.96 -3.46 11.35
CA VAL A 36 -6.42 -3.37 11.16
C VAL A 36 -6.91 -4.57 10.35
N THR A 37 -8.22 -4.85 10.42
CA THR A 37 -8.86 -5.72 9.43
C THR A 37 -8.65 -5.14 8.03
N PRO A 38 -8.01 -5.87 7.09
CA PRO A 38 -7.83 -5.40 5.72
C PRO A 38 -9.20 -5.23 5.03
N GLN A 39 -9.47 -4.04 4.50
CA GLN A 39 -10.74 -3.72 3.85
C GLN A 39 -10.63 -2.54 2.89
N LEU A 40 -9.85 -1.51 3.25
CA LEU A 40 -9.69 -0.33 2.41
C LEU A 40 -8.69 -0.60 1.27
N VAL A 41 -9.09 -0.26 0.04
CA VAL A 41 -8.27 -0.43 -1.16
C VAL A 41 -7.85 0.93 -1.69
N PHE A 42 -6.55 1.12 -1.91
CA PHE A 42 -5.98 2.34 -2.45
C PHE A 42 -5.21 2.05 -3.71
N GLU A 43 -5.29 2.95 -4.67
CA GLU A 43 -4.38 2.96 -5.82
C GLU A 43 -3.11 3.71 -5.42
N LEU A 44 -1.95 3.08 -5.64
CA LEU A 44 -0.66 3.66 -5.29
C LEU A 44 0.14 3.94 -6.56
N ALA A 45 0.86 5.07 -6.54
CA ALA A 45 1.90 5.37 -7.51
C ALA A 45 3.25 5.46 -6.79
N PHE A 46 4.31 5.09 -7.47
CA PHE A 46 5.70 5.14 -6.99
C PHE A 46 6.63 5.42 -8.17
N GLU A 47 7.82 5.93 -7.89
CA GLU A 47 8.79 6.28 -8.94
C GLU A 47 9.56 5.06 -9.45
N ASN A 48 9.86 4.10 -8.57
CA ASN A 48 10.64 2.92 -8.91
C ASN A 48 10.30 1.75 -7.98
N ILE A 49 10.54 0.53 -8.46
CA ILE A 49 10.40 -0.73 -7.75
C ILE A 49 11.62 -1.63 -7.98
N GLN A 50 12.08 -2.30 -6.93
CA GLN A 50 13.24 -3.19 -6.99
C GLN A 50 13.12 -4.37 -6.02
N ILE A 51 13.89 -5.43 -6.26
CA ILE A 51 14.02 -6.56 -5.34
C ILE A 51 14.69 -6.10 -4.05
N SER A 52 14.22 -6.61 -2.91
CA SER A 52 14.77 -6.25 -1.60
C SER A 52 14.75 -7.41 -0.62
N THR A 53 15.94 -7.85 -0.19
CA THR A 53 16.10 -8.87 0.87
C THR A 53 15.82 -8.33 2.28
N ARG A 54 15.77 -7.00 2.44
CA ARG A 54 15.50 -6.33 3.74
C ARG A 54 14.02 -6.30 4.10
N HIS A 55 13.14 -6.38 3.10
CA HIS A 55 11.69 -6.30 3.29
C HIS A 55 11.08 -7.69 3.17
N LYS A 56 10.15 -8.02 4.09
CA LYS A 56 9.45 -9.33 4.06
C LYS A 56 8.63 -9.55 2.79
N SER A 57 8.28 -8.49 2.07
CA SER A 57 7.63 -8.53 0.76
C SER A 57 8.58 -8.95 -0.37
N GLY A 58 9.90 -8.94 -0.15
CA GLY A 58 10.88 -9.17 -1.20
C GLY A 58 11.04 -8.01 -2.18
N VAL A 59 10.36 -6.87 -1.96
CA VAL A 59 10.39 -5.70 -2.83
C VAL A 59 10.49 -4.40 -2.03
N ALA A 60 11.07 -3.37 -2.63
CA ALA A 60 11.07 -2.01 -2.13
C ALA A 60 10.61 -1.03 -3.22
N VAL A 61 9.80 -0.05 -2.83
CA VAL A 61 9.31 1.02 -3.72
C VAL A 61 9.84 2.38 -3.29
N ARG A 62 10.08 3.29 -4.25
CA ARG A 62 10.49 4.68 -3.99
C ARG A 62 9.33 5.66 -4.11
N PHE A 63 9.24 6.57 -3.15
CA PHE A 63 8.20 7.61 -3.05
C PHE A 63 6.78 7.11 -3.33
N PRO A 64 6.31 6.06 -2.63
CA PRO A 64 4.93 5.63 -2.76
C PRO A 64 3.97 6.73 -2.24
N ARG A 65 2.96 7.04 -3.04
CA ARG A 65 1.88 7.96 -2.69
C ARG A 65 0.53 7.33 -3.04
N ILE A 66 -0.51 7.73 -2.32
CA ILE A 66 -1.88 7.36 -2.67
C ILE A 66 -2.28 8.22 -3.86
N VAL A 67 -2.87 7.60 -4.88
CA VAL A 67 -3.46 8.31 -6.03
C VAL A 67 -4.93 8.59 -5.75
N ARG A 68 -5.63 7.58 -5.24
CA ARG A 68 -7.05 7.67 -4.84
C ARG A 68 -7.45 6.48 -3.97
N TRP A 69 -8.51 6.67 -3.19
CA TRP A 69 -9.23 5.58 -2.56
C TRP A 69 -10.15 4.90 -3.58
N ARG A 70 -9.97 3.58 -3.76
CA ARG A 70 -10.77 2.74 -4.66
C ARG A 70 -12.01 2.19 -3.96
N HIS A 71 -13.00 3.05 -3.75
CA HIS A 71 -14.31 2.63 -3.21
C HIS A 71 -15.06 1.64 -4.13
N ASP A 72 -14.65 1.58 -5.39
CA ASP A 72 -15.16 0.65 -6.41
C ASP A 72 -14.58 -0.77 -6.30
N LYS A 73 -13.54 -0.98 -5.48
CA LYS A 73 -12.85 -2.27 -5.33
C LYS A 73 -13.03 -2.87 -3.95
N ARG A 74 -13.12 -4.20 -3.89
CA ARG A 74 -13.01 -4.97 -2.65
C ARG A 74 -11.58 -5.46 -2.46
N ILE A 75 -11.27 -5.99 -1.27
CA ILE A 75 -9.92 -6.44 -0.93
C ILE A 75 -9.44 -7.58 -1.84
N GLU A 76 -10.36 -8.40 -2.35
CA GLU A 76 -10.07 -9.48 -3.29
C GLU A 76 -9.66 -8.96 -4.68
N ASP A 77 -10.00 -7.71 -5.00
CA ASP A 77 -9.70 -7.05 -6.27
C ASP A 77 -8.39 -6.23 -6.22
N ALA A 78 -7.69 -6.26 -5.09
CA ALA A 78 -6.39 -5.61 -4.91
C ALA A 78 -5.28 -6.44 -5.56
N ASP A 79 -4.26 -5.76 -6.08
CA ASP A 79 -3.13 -6.43 -6.73
C ASP A 79 -2.34 -7.33 -5.75
N ALA A 80 -1.80 -8.42 -6.28
CA ALA A 80 -0.96 -9.34 -5.54
C ALA A 80 0.52 -8.91 -5.56
N LEU A 81 1.31 -9.46 -4.63
CA LEU A 81 2.75 -9.22 -4.56
C LEU A 81 3.49 -9.73 -5.82
N GLU A 82 2.95 -10.77 -6.44
CA GLU A 82 3.39 -11.36 -7.69
C GLU A 82 3.28 -10.37 -8.84
N THR A 83 2.22 -9.56 -8.88
CA THR A 83 2.05 -8.47 -9.85
C THR A 83 3.20 -7.46 -9.74
N LEU A 84 3.57 -7.08 -8.52
CA LEU A 84 4.69 -6.17 -8.25
C LEU A 84 6.03 -6.76 -8.70
N LYS A 85 6.26 -8.06 -8.49
CA LYS A 85 7.48 -8.74 -8.96
C LYS A 85 7.54 -8.79 -10.49
N GLY A 86 6.39 -8.97 -11.16
CA GLY A 86 6.29 -8.90 -12.62
C GLY A 86 6.68 -7.54 -13.19
N MET A 87 6.35 -6.45 -12.49
CA MET A 87 6.74 -5.09 -12.90
C MET A 87 8.26 -4.89 -12.91
N ILE A 88 8.99 -5.53 -11.99
CA ILE A 88 10.47 -5.45 -11.94
C ILE A 88 11.09 -6.13 -13.16
N ALA A 89 10.59 -7.31 -13.54
CA ALA A 89 11.10 -8.05 -14.69
C ALA A 89 10.88 -7.27 -16.01
N ALA A 90 9.73 -6.61 -16.15
CA ALA A 90 9.42 -5.80 -17.33
C ALA A 90 10.19 -4.46 -17.38
N GLY A 91 10.62 -3.92 -16.23
CA GLY A 91 11.37 -2.67 -16.15
C GLY A 91 12.87 -2.80 -16.42
N GLY A 92 13.42 -4.02 -16.46
CA GLY A 92 14.84 -4.29 -16.68
C GLY A 92 15.26 -4.44 -18.14
N GLU A 93 14.36 -4.21 -19.10
CA GLU A 93 14.62 -4.36 -20.55
C GLU A 93 14.86 -3.01 -21.28
N ASN A 94 14.90 -1.89 -20.55
CA ASN A 94 15.11 -0.54 -21.13
C ASN A 94 16.28 0.22 -20.48
N ASP A 95 17.40 -0.46 -20.22
CA ASP A 95 18.70 0.16 -19.94
C ASP A 95 19.78 -0.41 -20.87
#